data_AF-A0A5C4IYZ9-F1
#
_entry.id   AF-A0A5C4IYZ9-F1
#
_cell.length_a   1.000
_cell.length_b   1.000
_cell.length_c   1.000
_cell.angle_alpha   90.00
_cell.angle_beta   90.00
_cell.angle_gamma   90.00
#
_symmetry.space_group_name_H-M   'P 1'
#
loop_
_entity.id
_entity.type
_entity.pdbx_description
1 polymer ?
#
loop_
_entity_poly.entity_id
_entity_poly.type
_entity_poly.pdbx_seq_one_letter_code
_entity_poly.pdbx_strand_id
1 'polypeptide(L)'
;MNADRTAAPCPSRSAGDLDAAAGEARWVLPEDGIVDPIAIEIAARGSRRVALTPTERLLAAASILAVGGTPHDIEVRLHVSGRTARTLADRARRLGGSGDRRAA
;
A
#
# COMPACT_ATOMS: atom_id res chain seq x y z
N MET A 1 62.62 3.86 9.21
CA MET A 1 62.30 2.95 10.31
C MET A 1 60.79 3.03 10.57
N ASN A 2 60.11 1.90 10.34
CA ASN A 2 58.85 1.40 10.92
C ASN A 2 57.66 2.38 11.04
N ALA A 3 56.59 2.30 10.22
CA ALA A 3 55.54 1.27 10.11
C ALA A 3 54.34 1.49 11.07
N ASP A 4 53.16 1.56 10.46
CA ASP A 4 52.01 0.67 10.72
C ASP A 4 50.69 1.22 11.35
N ARG A 5 49.60 0.87 10.65
CA ARG A 5 48.20 0.60 11.07
C ARG A 5 47.15 1.69 11.34
N THR A 6 46.16 1.67 10.43
CA THR A 6 44.71 1.49 10.68
C THR A 6 43.89 2.63 11.31
N ALA A 7 43.01 3.24 10.51
CA ALA A 7 41.55 3.17 10.69
C ALA A 7 40.83 4.04 9.65
N ALA A 8 39.93 3.44 8.88
CA ALA A 8 38.95 4.17 8.08
C ALA A 8 37.99 4.93 9.01
N PRO A 9 37.62 6.19 8.71
CA PRO A 9 36.46 6.79 9.35
C PRO A 9 35.20 6.18 8.72
N CYS A 10 34.46 5.42 9.53
CA CYS A 10 33.08 5.03 9.24
C CYS A 10 32.26 6.31 8.94
N PRO A 11 31.42 6.33 7.89
CA PRO A 11 30.48 7.42 7.71
C PRO A 11 29.46 7.35 8.83
N SER A 12 29.53 8.31 9.75
CA SER A 12 28.49 8.59 10.73
C SER A 12 27.18 8.85 9.99
N ARG A 13 26.31 7.83 9.93
CA ARG A 13 24.91 7.98 9.52
C ARG A 13 24.25 8.92 10.51
N SER A 14 24.05 10.17 10.11
CA SER A 14 23.23 11.13 10.83
C SER A 14 21.84 10.53 11.02
N ALA A 15 21.53 10.20 12.27
CA ALA A 15 20.20 9.85 12.72
C ALA A 15 19.31 11.10 12.63
N GLY A 16 18.38 11.12 11.68
CA GLY A 16 17.49 12.27 11.49
C GLY A 16 16.22 12.05 10.67
N ASP A 17 15.90 10.81 10.28
CA ASP A 17 14.79 10.52 9.35
C ASP A 17 13.91 9.33 9.79
N LEU A 18 13.60 9.21 11.08
CA LEU A 18 12.82 8.07 11.61
C LEU A 18 11.43 8.42 12.16
N ASP A 19 10.91 9.64 11.99
CA ASP A 19 9.67 10.04 12.69
C ASP A 19 8.49 10.47 11.81
N ALA A 20 8.58 10.37 10.47
CA ALA A 20 7.44 10.71 9.59
C ALA A 20 6.69 9.48 9.01
N ALA A 21 7.23 8.26 9.11
CA ALA A 21 6.69 7.08 8.42
C ALA A 21 5.96 6.05 9.34
N ALA A 22 5.93 6.28 10.65
CA ALA A 22 5.43 5.28 11.61
C ALA A 22 3.88 5.21 11.70
N GLY A 23 3.15 6.17 11.14
CA GLY A 23 1.68 6.22 11.20
C GLY A 23 0.96 5.35 10.16
N GLU A 24 1.56 5.16 8.97
CA GLU A 24 0.93 4.41 7.86
C GLU A 24 1.22 2.90 7.92
N ALA A 25 2.32 2.48 8.56
CA ALA A 25 2.75 1.08 8.60
C ALA A 25 1.85 0.16 9.46
N ARG A 26 1.07 0.72 10.40
CA ARG A 26 0.24 -0.07 11.33
C ARG A 26 -0.91 -0.82 10.65
N TRP A 27 -1.34 -0.37 9.47
CA TRP A 27 -2.51 -0.90 8.75
C TRP A 27 -2.13 -1.70 7.49
N VAL A 28 -0.85 -2.05 7.35
CA VAL A 28 -0.35 -2.94 6.31
C VAL A 28 0.01 -4.27 6.97
N LEU A 29 -0.65 -5.36 6.57
CA LEU A 29 -0.24 -6.70 6.96
C LEU A 29 0.72 -7.28 5.91
N PRO A 30 1.67 -8.14 6.30
CA PRO A 30 2.41 -8.94 5.34
C PRO A 30 1.45 -9.86 4.57
N GLU A 31 1.79 -10.19 3.32
CA GLU A 31 1.03 -11.18 2.55
C GLU A 31 1.09 -12.54 3.27
N ASP A 32 -0.05 -13.06 3.69
CA ASP A 32 -0.21 -14.35 4.35
C ASP A 32 -0.81 -15.42 3.42
N GLY A 33 -1.15 -15.04 2.18
CA GLY A 33 -1.78 -15.91 1.18
C GLY A 33 -3.29 -16.09 1.37
N ILE A 34 -3.89 -15.40 2.34
CA ILE A 34 -5.32 -15.42 2.62
C ILE A 34 -5.89 -14.04 2.26
N VAL A 35 -7.08 -14.03 1.66
CA VAL A 35 -7.80 -12.80 1.36
C VAL A 35 -9.03 -12.78 2.25
N ASP A 36 -9.18 -11.78 3.11
CA ASP A 36 -10.38 -11.54 3.91
C ASP A 36 -11.37 -10.64 3.14
N PRO A 37 -12.48 -11.20 2.61
CA PRO A 37 -13.47 -10.42 1.87
C PRO A 37 -14.19 -9.39 2.74
N ILE A 38 -14.31 -9.64 4.05
CA ILE A 38 -14.96 -8.72 4.99
C ILE A 38 -14.05 -7.53 5.25
N ALA A 39 -12.75 -7.73 5.39
CA ALA A 39 -11.79 -6.65 5.49
C ALA A 39 -11.83 -5.73 4.26
N ILE A 40 -11.88 -6.32 3.07
CA ILE A 40 -12.04 -5.61 1.79
C ILE A 40 -13.33 -4.79 1.77
N GLU A 41 -14.46 -5.38 2.13
CA GLU A 41 -15.75 -4.69 2.12
C GLU A 41 -15.77 -3.51 3.10
N ILE A 42 -15.29 -3.72 4.33
CA ILE A 42 -15.24 -2.68 5.36
C ILE A 42 -14.36 -1.51 4.90
N ALA A 43 -13.19 -1.82 4.32
CA ALA A 43 -12.27 -0.83 3.81
C ALA A 43 -12.84 -0.09 2.58
N ALA A 44 -13.49 -0.81 1.66
CA ALA A 44 -14.11 -0.22 0.47
C ALA A 44 -15.29 0.70 0.81
N ARG A 45 -16.04 0.39 1.87
CA ARG A 45 -17.09 1.27 2.40
C ARG A 45 -16.52 2.47 3.17
N GLY A 46 -15.28 2.39 3.65
CA GLY A 46 -14.66 3.42 4.50
C GLY A 46 -15.26 3.49 5.91
N SER A 47 -15.96 2.45 6.37
CA SER A 47 -16.67 2.46 7.65
C SER A 47 -15.73 2.51 8.85
N ARG A 48 -14.55 1.89 8.74
CA ARG A 48 -13.48 1.92 9.75
C ARG A 48 -12.15 1.51 9.12
N ARG A 49 -11.05 1.82 9.81
CA ARG A 49 -9.70 1.34 9.45
C ARG A 49 -9.57 -0.15 9.71
N VAL A 50 -9.05 -0.88 8.73
CA VAL A 50 -8.75 -2.31 8.81
C VAL A 50 -7.32 -2.51 8.33
N ALA A 51 -6.61 -3.43 8.97
CA ALA A 51 -5.28 -3.80 8.50
C ALA A 51 -5.45 -4.69 7.27
N LEU A 52 -4.84 -4.30 6.14
CA LEU A 52 -4.97 -4.99 4.87
C LEU A 52 -3.61 -5.44 4.38
N THR A 53 -3.56 -6.62 3.78
CA THR A 53 -2.44 -7.03 2.94
C THR A 53 -2.38 -6.17 1.67
N PRO A 54 -1.21 -6.02 1.02
CA PRO A 54 -1.11 -5.40 -0.30
C PRO A 54 -2.12 -5.94 -1.33
N THR A 55 -2.40 -7.24 -1.36
CA THR A 55 -3.39 -7.86 -2.25
C THR A 55 -4.81 -7.42 -1.89
N GLU A 56 -5.19 -7.48 -0.61
CA GLU A 56 -6.51 -7.01 -0.16
C GLU A 56 -6.73 -5.53 -0.43
N ARG A 57 -5.69 -4.71 -0.27
CA ARG A 57 -5.74 -3.28 -0.58
C ARG A 57 -5.99 -3.02 -2.06
N LEU A 58 -5.41 -3.84 -2.94
CA LEU A 58 -5.65 -3.76 -4.37
C LEU A 58 -7.07 -4.19 -4.74
N LEU A 59 -7.59 -5.24 -4.09
CA LEU A 59 -8.97 -5.68 -4.27
C LEU A 59 -9.98 -4.66 -3.73
N ALA A 60 -9.73 -4.05 -2.57
CA ALA A 60 -10.55 -2.97 -2.03
C ALA A 60 -10.56 -1.74 -2.95
N ALA A 61 -9.41 -1.37 -3.51
CA ALA A 61 -9.33 -0.33 -4.53
C ALA A 61 -10.17 -0.68 -5.78
N ALA A 62 -10.12 -1.94 -6.24
CA ALA A 62 -10.94 -2.40 -7.36
C ALA A 62 -12.44 -2.34 -7.02
N SER A 63 -12.85 -2.75 -5.83
CA SER A 63 -14.25 -2.67 -5.37
C SER A 63 -14.74 -1.22 -5.29
N ILE A 64 -13.92 -0.28 -4.82
CA ILE A 64 -14.25 1.15 -4.81
C ILE A 64 -14.49 1.66 -6.24
N LEU A 65 -13.61 1.31 -7.19
CA LEU A 65 -13.77 1.73 -8.59
C LEU A 65 -14.96 1.07 -9.29
N ALA A 66 -15.26 -0.19 -8.98
CA ALA A 66 -16.34 -0.95 -9.60
C ALA A 66 -17.73 -0.35 -9.33
N VAL A 67 -17.91 0.35 -8.20
CA VAL A 67 -19.14 1.08 -7.87
C VAL A 67 -19.13 2.54 -8.33
N GLY A 68 -18.16 2.94 -9.17
CA GLY A 68 -18.02 4.29 -9.70
C GLY A 68 -17.19 5.24 -8.83
N GLY A 69 -16.45 4.72 -7.84
CA GLY A 69 -15.55 5.51 -7.01
C GLY A 69 -14.35 6.06 -7.78
N THR A 70 -13.69 7.05 -7.17
CA THR A 70 -12.54 7.77 -7.74
C THR A 70 -11.24 7.41 -7.02
N PRO A 71 -10.06 7.77 -7.58
CA PRO A 71 -8.81 7.67 -6.84
C PRO A 71 -8.81 8.45 -5.51
N HIS A 72 -9.63 9.51 -5.40
CA HIS A 72 -9.80 10.23 -4.15
C HIS A 72 -10.59 9.41 -3.11
N ASP A 73 -11.60 8.64 -3.53
CA ASP A 73 -12.28 7.70 -2.64
C ASP A 73 -11.32 6.63 -2.10
N ILE A 74 -10.37 6.16 -2.92
CA ILE A 74 -9.34 5.20 -2.50
C ILE A 74 -8.43 5.83 -1.45
N GLU A 75 -7.97 7.06 -1.67
CA GLU A 75 -7.15 7.82 -0.72
C GLU A 75 -7.84 7.94 0.65
N VAL A 76 -9.09 8.41 0.66
CA VAL A 76 -9.86 8.65 1.88
C VAL A 76 -10.19 7.35 2.61
N ARG A 77 -10.68 6.34 1.90
CA ARG A 77 -11.21 5.10 2.51
C ARG A 77 -10.12 4.12 2.92
N LEU A 78 -9.02 4.05 2.16
CA LEU A 78 -7.88 3.17 2.49
C LEU A 78 -6.79 3.87 3.30
N HIS A 79 -6.94 5.18 3.57
CA HIS A 79 -5.96 5.99 4.31
C HIS A 79 -4.54 5.84 3.76
N VAL A 80 -4.40 6.04 2.45
CA VAL A 80 -3.11 6.00 1.76
C VAL A 80 -2.85 7.34 1.09
N SER A 81 -1.59 7.71 0.87
CA SER A 81 -1.27 8.91 0.08
C SER A 81 -1.97 8.93 -1.30
N GLY A 82 -2.31 10.12 -1.80
CA GLY A 82 -2.90 10.27 -3.14
C GLY A 82 -2.05 9.67 -4.28
N ARG A 83 -0.72 9.64 -4.15
CA ARG A 83 0.16 8.94 -5.12
C ARG A 83 -0.06 7.42 -5.08
N THR A 84 -0.14 6.84 -3.88
CA THR A 84 -0.44 5.42 -3.67
C THR A 84 -1.83 5.09 -4.21
N ALA A 85 -2.83 5.93 -3.94
CA ALA A 85 -4.18 5.76 -4.43
C ALA A 85 -4.25 5.72 -5.97
N ARG A 86 -3.54 6.62 -6.66
CA ARG A 86 -3.44 6.59 -8.14
C ARG A 86 -2.79 5.31 -8.64
N THR A 87 -1.70 4.89 -8.00
CA THR A 87 -0.99 3.65 -8.37
C THR A 87 -1.89 2.42 -8.19
N LEU A 88 -2.66 2.37 -7.10
CA LEU A 88 -3.65 1.31 -6.86
C LEU A 88 -4.77 1.34 -7.90
N ALA A 89 -5.28 2.52 -8.25
CA ALA A 89 -6.31 2.65 -9.27
C ALA A 89 -5.85 2.15 -10.64
N ASP A 90 -4.62 2.49 -11.04
CA ASP A 90 -4.06 2.04 -12.32
C ASP A 90 -3.81 0.53 -12.34
N ARG A 91 -3.36 -0.05 -11.22
CA ARG A 91 -3.21 -1.51 -11.09
C ARG A 91 -4.57 -2.22 -11.11
N ALA A 92 -5.56 -1.70 -10.39
CA ALA A 92 -6.91 -2.25 -10.34
C ALA A 92 -7.59 -2.25 -11.72
N ARG A 93 -7.41 -1.18 -12.51
CA ARG A 93 -7.92 -1.11 -13.90
C ARG A 93 -7.26 -2.15 -14.81
N ARG A 94 -5.95 -2.40 -14.66
CA ARG A 94 -5.24 -3.44 -15.43
C ARG A 94 -5.71 -4.86 -15.07
N LEU A 95 -6.05 -5.08 -13.80
CA LEU A 95 -6.66 -6.34 -13.34
C LEU A 95 -8.06 -6.52 -13.93
N GLY A 96 -8.91 -5.50 -13.87
CA GLY A 96 -10.27 -5.52 -14.43
C GLY A 96 -10.30 -5.70 -15.94
N GLY A 97 -9.35 -5.08 -16.67
CA GLY A 97 -9.23 -5.23 -18.13
C GLY A 97 -8.80 -6.63 -18.61
N SER A 98 -8.32 -7.49 -17.70
CA SER A 98 -8.03 -8.90 -18.03
C SER A 98 -9.24 -9.82 -17.86
N GLY A 99 -10.31 -9.36 -17.20
CA GLY A 99 -11.55 -10.10 -16.95
C GLY A 99 -12.68 -9.83 -17.96
N ASP A 100 -12.55 -8.79 -18.79
CA ASP A 100 -13.62 -8.30 -19.69
C ASP A 100 -13.68 -9.01 -21.06
N ARG A 101 -13.25 -10.29 -21.11
CA ARG A 101 -13.38 -11.17 -22.30
C ARG A 101 -14.25 -12.40 -22.03
N ARG A 102 -15.34 -12.24 -21.29
CA ARG A 102 -16.30 -13.34 -21.07
C ARG A 102 -17.73 -12.86 -20.90
N ALA A 103 -18.29 -12.27 -21.96
CA ALA A 103 -19.73 -12.24 -22.23
C ALA A 103 -19.97 -11.82 -23.69
N ALA A 104 -19.90 -12.79 -24.60
CA ALA A 104 -20.49 -12.72 -25.95
C ALA A 104 -20.98 -14.12 -26.30
#